data_AF-A0A1V5B427-F1
#
_entry.id   AF-A0A1V5B427-F1
#
_cell.length_a   1.000
_cell.length_b   1.000
_cell.length_c   1.000
_cell.angle_alpha   90.00
_cell.angle_beta   90.00
_cell.angle_gamma   90.00
#
_symmetry.space_group_name_H-M   'P 1'
#
loop_
_entity.id
_entity.type
_entity.pdbx_description
1 polymer ?
#
loop_
_entity_poly.entity_id
_entity_poly.type
_entity_poly.pdbx_seq_one_letter_code
_entity_poly.pdbx_strand_id
1 'polypeptide(L)'
;MFYYVHTMQLRCGRCGARWEYKGRAEVYACCPQCRSKVKIDQVGSPLGLERWAVRVPLEVRVPEDLPEAAEAFYRGRRRPPYGPIALSAAIRHDHSNYDELVSQLEKKAVLEESHPKEVMAAYQILRERFDREICTRLWRSVACRCGWDDREGDAERP
;
A
#
# COMPACT_ATOMS: atom_id res chain seq x y z
N MET A 1 17.45 16.95 24.70
CA MET A 1 17.36 16.04 23.54
C MET A 1 16.70 14.76 24.02
N PHE A 2 15.37 14.69 23.92
CA PHE A 2 14.59 13.58 24.44
C PHE A 2 14.43 12.55 23.32
N TYR A 3 15.10 11.41 23.43
CA TYR A 3 14.85 10.28 22.54
C TYR A 3 13.67 9.52 23.12
N TYR A 4 12.49 9.63 22.51
CA TYR A 4 11.38 8.72 22.80
C TYR A 4 11.80 7.33 22.31
N VAL A 5 12.32 6.50 23.23
CA VAL A 5 12.53 5.09 22.96
C VAL A 5 11.15 4.46 23.00
N HIS A 6 10.52 4.23 21.85
CA HIS A 6 9.29 3.45 21.77
C HIS A 6 9.58 2.05 22.28
N THR A 7 9.11 1.73 23.48
CA THR A 7 9.28 0.43 24.11
C THR A 7 8.14 -0.47 23.64
N MET A 8 8.48 -1.51 22.89
CA MET A 8 7.49 -2.41 22.30
C MET A 8 7.46 -3.73 23.09
N GLN A 9 6.29 -4.21 23.50
CA GLN A 9 6.18 -5.55 24.09
C GLN A 9 6.11 -6.62 23.00
N LEU A 10 7.05 -7.57 23.04
CA LEU A 10 7.06 -8.75 22.17
C LEU A 10 6.64 -10.00 22.94
N ARG A 11 6.00 -10.93 22.24
CA ARG A 11 5.68 -12.28 22.73
C ARG A 11 6.30 -13.32 21.81
N CYS A 12 7.02 -14.27 22.39
CA CYS A 12 7.55 -15.41 21.64
C CYS A 12 6.45 -16.44 21.37
N GLY A 13 6.24 -16.80 20.10
CA GLY A 13 5.31 -17.87 19.71
C GLY A 13 5.79 -19.28 20.07
N ARG A 14 7.08 -19.46 20.40
CA ARG A 14 7.67 -20.78 20.73
C ARG A 14 7.65 -21.07 22.23
N CYS A 15 8.18 -20.17 23.06
CA CYS A 15 8.26 -20.38 24.52
C CYS A 15 7.27 -19.55 25.33
N GLY A 16 6.47 -18.69 24.68
CA GLY A 16 5.48 -17.86 25.36
C GLY A 16 6.03 -16.65 26.13
N ALA A 17 7.35 -16.51 26.27
CA ALA A 17 7.99 -15.41 26.98
C ALA A 17 7.57 -14.05 26.41
N ARG A 18 7.35 -13.09 27.31
CA ARG A 18 7.03 -11.69 26.99
C ARG A 18 8.19 -10.80 27.45
N TRP A 19 8.61 -9.85 26.64
CA TRP A 19 9.66 -8.92 27.01
C TRP A 19 9.50 -7.57 26.30
N GLU A 20 10.12 -6.55 26.89
CA GLU A 20 10.21 -5.23 26.31
C GLU A 20 11.38 -5.17 25.33
N TYR A 21 11.07 -4.89 24.06
CA TYR A 21 12.05 -4.77 23.00
C TYR A 21 12.56 -3.34 22.91
N LYS A 22 13.87 -3.18 23.17
CA LYS A 22 14.61 -1.91 23.06
C LYS A 22 15.63 -1.91 21.91
N GLY A 23 15.54 -2.90 21.01
CA GLY A 23 16.51 -3.08 19.94
C GLY A 23 16.22 -2.21 18.72
N ARG A 24 17.23 -2.08 17.85
CA ARG A 24 17.14 -1.33 16.58
C ARG A 24 16.60 -2.15 15.41
N ALA A 25 16.42 -3.47 15.55
CA ALA A 25 16.01 -4.31 14.44
C ALA A 25 14.50 -4.18 14.21
N GLU A 26 14.10 -4.04 12.95
CA GLU A 26 12.73 -3.66 12.61
C GLU A 26 11.85 -4.84 12.19
N VAL A 27 12.46 -5.98 11.87
CA VAL A 27 11.79 -7.13 11.22
C VAL A 27 11.71 -8.33 12.16
N TYR A 28 12.85 -8.69 12.77
CA TYR A 28 12.93 -9.83 13.68
C TYR A 28 13.71 -9.46 14.93
N ALA A 29 13.20 -9.92 16.07
CA ALA A 29 13.91 -9.92 17.34
C ALA A 29 14.24 -11.35 17.75
N CYS A 30 15.32 -11.53 18.48
CA CYS A 30 15.61 -12.80 19.15
C CYS A 30 14.89 -12.84 20.50
N CYS A 31 14.17 -13.92 20.75
CA CYS A 31 13.61 -14.16 22.09
C CYS A 31 14.77 -14.32 23.09
N PRO A 32 14.80 -13.57 24.21
CA PRO A 32 15.87 -13.68 25.19
C PRO A 32 15.92 -15.06 25.86
N GLN A 33 14.79 -15.78 25.91
CA GLN A 33 14.69 -17.06 26.61
C GLN A 33 15.07 -18.27 25.74
N CYS A 34 14.52 -18.37 24.52
CA CYS A 34 14.71 -19.55 23.67
C CYS A 34 15.48 -19.27 22.37
N ARG A 35 15.94 -18.02 22.19
CA ARG A 35 16.67 -17.54 21.00
C ARG A 35 15.96 -17.76 19.66
N SER A 36 14.67 -18.10 19.67
CA SER A 36 13.87 -18.19 18.45
C SER A 36 13.73 -16.81 17.79
N LYS A 37 13.73 -16.78 16.46
CA LYS A 37 13.35 -15.58 15.70
C LYS A 37 11.87 -15.28 15.92
N VAL A 38 11.58 -14.07 16.38
CA VAL A 38 10.22 -13.57 16.59
C VAL A 38 10.01 -12.40 15.64
N LYS A 39 8.97 -12.47 14.84
CA LYS A 39 8.59 -11.38 13.94
C LYS A 39 8.08 -10.22 14.78
N ILE A 40 8.59 -9.02 14.50
CA ILE A 40 8.19 -7.80 15.21
C ILE A 40 6.86 -7.35 14.58
N ASP A 41 5.78 -8.04 14.93
CA ASP A 41 4.43 -7.67 14.54
C ASP A 41 3.90 -6.65 15.55
N GLN A 42 4.05 -5.37 15.23
CA GLN A 42 3.47 -4.26 15.98
C GLN A 42 1.94 -4.31 15.88
N VAL A 43 1.30 -4.95 16.85
CA VAL A 43 -0.07 -4.62 17.22
C VAL A 43 0.03 -3.48 18.23
N GLY A 44 -0.21 -2.25 17.78
CA GLY A 44 -0.35 -1.08 18.66
C GLY A 44 0.84 -0.11 18.77
N SER A 45 1.85 -0.20 17.91
CA SER A 45 2.85 0.87 17.74
C SER A 45 2.50 1.63 16.45
N PRO A 46 2.69 2.97 16.39
CA PRO A 46 2.45 3.72 15.16
C PRO A 46 3.31 3.10 14.05
N LEU A 47 2.66 2.52 13.04
CA LEU A 47 3.36 2.10 11.85
C LEU A 47 3.88 3.38 11.21
N GLY A 48 5.19 3.51 11.01
CA GLY A 48 5.73 4.58 10.16
C GLY A 48 4.95 4.64 8.85
N LEU A 49 4.74 5.84 8.30
CA LEU A 49 3.75 6.09 7.25
C LEU A 49 3.84 5.12 6.05
N GLU A 50 5.04 4.69 5.68
CA GLU A 50 5.28 3.67 4.66
C GLU A 50 4.62 2.32 5.00
N ARG A 51 4.80 1.83 6.23
CA ARG A 51 4.20 0.57 6.70
C ARG A 51 2.69 0.67 6.81
N TRP A 52 2.18 1.83 7.21
CA TRP A 52 0.74 2.09 7.18
C TRP A 52 0.23 2.01 5.73
N ALA A 53 0.90 2.70 4.79
CA ALA A 53 0.55 2.71 3.37
C ALA A 53 0.58 1.31 2.72
N VAL A 54 1.44 0.39 3.19
CA VAL A 54 1.47 -1.02 2.73
C VAL A 54 0.29 -1.84 3.24
N ARG A 55 -0.28 -1.50 4.41
CA ARG A 55 -1.25 -2.36 5.10
C ARG A 55 -2.69 -1.90 5.00
N VAL A 56 -2.93 -0.64 4.64
CA VAL A 56 -4.30 -0.13 4.49
C VAL A 56 -5.09 -0.95 3.47
N PRO A 57 -6.39 -1.20 3.75
CA PRO A 57 -7.26 -1.91 2.82
C PRO A 57 -7.54 -1.03 1.60
N LEU A 58 -7.45 -1.65 0.42
CA LEU A 58 -7.76 -1.01 -0.85
C LEU A 58 -9.17 -1.39 -1.27
N GLU A 59 -9.98 -0.39 -1.54
CA GLU A 59 -11.28 -0.55 -2.15
C GLU A 59 -11.23 0.07 -3.53
N VAL A 60 -11.26 -0.77 -4.55
CA VAL A 60 -11.33 -0.38 -5.96
C VAL A 60 -12.63 -0.93 -6.53
N ARG A 61 -13.29 -0.20 -7.42
CA ARG A 61 -14.43 -0.70 -8.20
C ARG A 61 -14.16 -0.38 -9.66
N VAL A 62 -14.39 -1.36 -10.54
CA VAL A 62 -14.27 -1.14 -11.98
C VAL A 62 -15.65 -0.77 -12.51
N PRO A 63 -15.82 0.40 -13.13
CA PRO A 63 -17.07 0.78 -13.79
C PRO A 63 -17.42 -0.18 -14.93
N GLU A 64 -18.71 -0.38 -15.18
CA GLU A 64 -19.18 -1.17 -16.32
C GLU A 64 -18.89 -0.44 -17.64
N ASP A 65 -19.16 0.88 -17.70
CA ASP A 65 -18.84 1.75 -18.82
C ASP A 65 -17.54 2.54 -18.54
N LEU A 66 -16.43 1.98 -19.02
CA LEU A 66 -15.10 2.58 -18.88
C LEU A 66 -14.94 3.90 -19.66
N PRO A 67 -15.39 4.00 -20.94
CA PRO A 67 -15.41 5.28 -21.66
C PRO A 67 -16.17 6.40 -20.93
N GLU A 68 -17.38 6.12 -20.45
CA GLU A 68 -18.20 7.11 -19.75
C GLU A 68 -17.54 7.56 -18.45
N ALA A 69 -17.00 6.63 -17.66
CA ALA A 69 -16.29 6.96 -16.43
C ALA A 69 -15.09 7.88 -16.68
N ALA A 70 -14.29 7.62 -17.73
CA ALA A 70 -13.20 8.52 -18.11
C ALA A 70 -13.71 9.89 -18.56
N GLU A 71 -14.76 9.94 -19.39
CA GLU A 71 -15.30 11.21 -19.86
C GLU A 71 -15.90 12.06 -18.72
N ALA A 72 -16.61 11.42 -17.79
CA ALA A 72 -17.15 12.07 -16.60
C ALA A 72 -16.03 12.68 -15.74
N PHE A 73 -14.98 11.92 -15.46
CA PHE A 73 -13.83 12.39 -14.68
C PHE A 73 -13.13 13.59 -15.34
N TYR A 74 -12.93 13.55 -16.66
CA TYR A 74 -12.26 14.63 -17.40
C TYR A 74 -13.18 15.76 -17.85
N ARG A 75 -14.48 15.73 -17.52
CA ARG A 75 -15.41 16.82 -17.85
C ARG A 75 -14.96 18.11 -17.14
N GLY A 76 -14.64 19.14 -17.93
CA GLY A 76 -14.11 20.41 -17.41
C GLY A 76 -12.63 20.36 -16.98
N ARG A 77 -11.90 19.26 -17.23
CA ARG A 77 -10.46 19.11 -16.96
C ARG A 77 -9.67 19.07 -18.28
N ARG A 78 -8.36 19.32 -18.21
CA ARG A 78 -7.47 19.11 -19.37
C ARG A 78 -7.50 17.62 -19.75
N ARG A 79 -8.09 17.29 -20.90
CA ARG A 79 -8.18 15.91 -21.40
C ARG A 79 -6.78 15.38 -21.71
N PRO A 80 -6.31 14.30 -21.07
CA PRO A 80 -5.14 13.57 -21.55
C PRO A 80 -5.49 12.85 -22.85
N PRO A 81 -4.51 12.34 -23.61
CA PRO A 81 -4.79 11.37 -24.66
C PRO A 81 -5.60 10.20 -24.06
N TYR A 82 -6.73 9.87 -24.67
CA TYR A 82 -7.54 8.71 -24.27
C TYR A 82 -6.67 7.46 -24.31
N GLY A 83 -6.63 6.71 -23.21
CA GLY A 83 -5.78 5.53 -23.05
C GLY A 83 -5.78 4.99 -21.62
N PRO A 84 -4.99 3.93 -21.34
CA PRO A 84 -4.96 3.26 -20.03
C PRO A 84 -4.65 4.18 -18.85
N ILE A 85 -3.88 5.25 -19.07
CA ILE A 85 -3.53 6.26 -18.06
C ILE A 85 -4.76 7.06 -17.63
N ALA A 86 -5.60 7.47 -18.58
CA ALA A 86 -6.80 8.25 -18.32
C ALA A 86 -7.82 7.46 -17.50
N LEU A 87 -8.03 6.18 -17.87
CA LEU A 87 -8.88 5.25 -17.15
C LEU A 87 -8.36 4.97 -15.74
N SER A 88 -7.05 4.74 -15.59
CA SER A 88 -6.47 4.48 -14.27
C SER A 88 -6.63 5.67 -13.33
N ALA A 89 -6.52 6.90 -13.84
CA ALA A 89 -6.76 8.10 -13.04
C ALA A 89 -8.23 8.22 -12.61
N ALA A 90 -9.18 8.04 -13.54
CA ALA A 90 -10.61 8.09 -13.22
C ALA A 90 -10.98 7.03 -12.17
N ILE A 91 -10.51 5.79 -12.33
CA ILE A 91 -10.78 4.72 -11.36
C ILE A 91 -10.15 5.01 -10.00
N ARG A 92 -8.91 5.52 -9.97
CA ARG A 92 -8.22 5.85 -8.73
C ARG A 92 -8.98 6.91 -7.93
N HIS A 93 -9.46 7.97 -8.57
CA HIS A 93 -10.05 9.10 -7.85
C HIS A 93 -11.56 8.94 -7.60
N ASP A 94 -12.34 8.49 -8.60
CA ASP A 94 -13.80 8.51 -8.52
C ASP A 94 -14.40 7.13 -8.14
N HIS A 95 -13.64 6.05 -8.30
CA HIS A 95 -14.12 4.68 -8.11
C HIS A 95 -13.26 3.87 -7.13
N SER A 96 -12.53 4.54 -6.24
CA SER A 96 -11.73 3.89 -5.22
C SER A 96 -11.64 4.73 -3.94
N ASN A 97 -11.14 4.14 -2.85
CA ASN A 97 -10.90 4.86 -1.59
C ASN A 97 -9.55 5.60 -1.55
N TYR A 98 -8.87 5.82 -2.68
CA TYR A 98 -7.54 6.44 -2.74
C TYR A 98 -7.51 7.84 -2.10
N ASP A 99 -8.42 8.75 -2.46
CA ASP A 99 -8.42 10.13 -1.94
C ASP A 99 -8.73 10.19 -0.44
N GLU A 100 -9.53 9.25 0.06
CA GLU A 100 -9.77 9.08 1.49
C GLU A 100 -8.49 8.63 2.21
N LEU A 101 -7.79 7.64 1.68
CA LEU A 101 -6.52 7.17 2.24
C LEU A 101 -5.44 8.26 2.18
N VAL A 102 -5.37 9.04 1.10
CA VAL A 102 -4.51 10.23 1.04
C VAL A 102 -4.84 11.21 2.17
N SER A 103 -6.12 11.51 2.38
CA SER A 103 -6.54 12.38 3.49
C SER A 103 -6.18 11.82 4.87
N GLN A 104 -6.25 10.48 5.04
CA GLN A 104 -5.83 9.81 6.27
C GLN A 104 -4.30 9.84 6.46
N LEU A 105 -3.53 9.74 5.37
CA LEU A 105 -2.07 9.86 5.37
C LEU A 105 -1.64 11.25 5.83
N GLU A 106 -2.22 12.31 5.25
CA GLU A 106 -1.93 13.70 5.62
C GLU A 106 -2.23 13.95 7.11
N LYS A 107 -3.38 13.47 7.60
CA LYS A 107 -3.73 13.57 9.02
C LYS A 107 -2.72 12.85 9.91
N LYS A 108 -2.29 11.64 9.54
CA LYS A 108 -1.26 10.90 10.29
C LYS A 108 0.08 11.64 10.27
N ALA A 109 0.51 12.14 9.13
CA ALA A 109 1.75 12.88 8.98
C ALA A 109 1.80 14.11 9.89
N VAL A 110 0.69 14.84 9.99
CA VAL A 110 0.56 15.99 10.91
C VAL A 110 0.59 15.54 12.37
N LEU A 111 -0.15 14.47 12.73
CA LEU A 111 -0.21 13.96 14.09
C LEU A 111 1.12 13.38 14.60
N GLU A 112 1.89 12.77 13.71
CA GLU A 112 3.17 12.12 14.02
C GLU A 112 4.39 13.03 13.75
N GLU A 113 4.16 14.29 13.33
CA GLU A 113 5.20 15.25 12.93
C GLU A 113 6.21 14.64 11.93
N SER A 114 5.70 13.84 10.99
CA SER A 114 6.53 13.02 10.11
C SER A 114 7.36 13.85 9.13
N HIS A 115 8.55 13.33 8.80
CA HIS A 115 9.43 14.00 7.85
C HIS A 115 8.84 13.96 6.42
N PRO A 116 8.95 15.03 5.61
CA PRO A 116 8.35 15.08 4.26
C PRO A 116 8.74 13.90 3.36
N LYS A 117 9.96 13.37 3.49
CA LYS A 117 10.40 12.17 2.75
C LYS A 117 9.57 10.94 3.05
N GLU A 118 9.20 10.70 4.31
CA GLU A 118 8.40 9.54 4.71
C GLU A 118 6.95 9.69 4.20
N VAL A 119 6.43 10.91 4.23
CA VAL A 119 5.12 11.25 3.65
C VAL A 119 5.12 10.93 2.16
N MET A 120 6.12 11.42 1.42
CA MET A 120 6.24 11.17 -0.03
C MET A 120 6.41 9.68 -0.37
N ALA A 121 7.18 8.94 0.43
CA ALA A 121 7.33 7.50 0.26
C ALA A 121 6.00 6.77 0.47
N ALA A 122 5.24 7.13 1.50
CA ALA A 122 3.91 6.58 1.75
C ALA A 122 2.91 6.90 0.63
N TYR A 123 2.93 8.12 0.08
CA TYR A 123 2.14 8.48 -1.11
C TYR A 123 2.48 7.59 -2.31
N GLN A 124 3.78 7.41 -2.57
CA GLN A 124 4.23 6.61 -3.70
C GLN A 124 3.78 5.15 -3.55
N ILE A 125 3.93 4.58 -2.35
CA ILE A 125 3.44 3.23 -2.02
C ILE A 125 1.94 3.12 -2.26
N LEU A 126 1.12 4.07 -1.78
CA LEU A 126 -0.32 4.04 -2.03
C LEU A 126 -0.60 4.04 -3.53
N ARG A 127 -0.03 5.00 -4.27
CA ARG A 127 -0.25 5.14 -5.70
C ARG A 127 0.11 3.86 -6.46
N GLU A 128 1.27 3.28 -6.20
CA GLU A 128 1.73 2.05 -6.85
C GLU A 128 0.83 0.85 -6.52
N ARG A 129 0.35 0.74 -5.27
CA ARG A 129 -0.59 -0.32 -4.87
C ARG A 129 -1.92 -0.18 -5.60
N PHE A 130 -2.47 1.02 -5.70
CA PHE A 130 -3.71 1.25 -6.46
C PHE A 130 -3.51 0.98 -7.95
N ASP A 131 -2.40 1.44 -8.53
CA ASP A 131 -2.14 1.24 -9.96
C ASP A 131 -2.01 -0.25 -10.31
N ARG A 132 -1.38 -1.04 -9.43
CA ARG A 132 -1.33 -2.50 -9.57
C ARG A 132 -2.71 -3.15 -9.43
N GLU A 133 -3.50 -2.74 -8.44
CA GLU A 133 -4.85 -3.28 -8.22
C GLU A 133 -5.78 -2.94 -9.41
N ILE A 134 -5.71 -1.71 -9.92
CA ILE A 134 -6.47 -1.25 -11.09
C ILE A 134 -6.05 -2.02 -12.34
N CYS A 135 -4.75 -2.14 -12.67
CA CYS A 135 -4.28 -2.96 -13.80
C CYS A 135 -4.73 -4.42 -13.64
N THR A 136 -4.70 -5.00 -12.43
CA THR A 136 -5.18 -6.36 -12.17
C THR A 136 -6.67 -6.53 -12.47
N ARG A 137 -7.50 -5.57 -12.04
CA ARG A 137 -8.95 -5.64 -12.28
C ARG A 137 -9.33 -5.32 -13.72
N LEU A 138 -8.67 -4.36 -14.35
CA LEU A 138 -8.84 -4.07 -15.77
C LEU A 138 -8.38 -5.24 -16.66
N TRP A 139 -7.38 -6.01 -16.23
CA TRP A 139 -7.00 -7.25 -16.92
C TRP A 139 -8.11 -8.30 -16.83
N ARG A 140 -8.73 -8.47 -15.66
CA ARG A 140 -9.92 -9.34 -15.50
C ARG A 140 -11.10 -8.90 -16.38
N SER A 141 -11.22 -7.59 -16.66
CA SER A 141 -12.22 -7.05 -17.58
C SER A 141 -11.74 -6.91 -19.03
N VAL A 142 -10.59 -7.50 -19.39
CA VAL A 142 -9.99 -7.50 -20.75
C VAL A 142 -9.62 -6.09 -21.27
N ALA A 143 -9.65 -5.08 -20.42
CA ALA A 143 -9.43 -3.67 -20.76
C ALA A 143 -7.95 -3.24 -20.71
N CYS A 144 -7.06 -4.06 -20.13
CA CYS A 144 -5.62 -3.75 -20.04
C CYS A 144 -4.75 -4.96 -20.39
N ARG A 145 -3.68 -4.78 -21.19
CA ARG A 145 -2.70 -5.82 -21.58
C ARG A 145 -1.30 -5.60 -20.99
N CYS A 146 -1.19 -4.92 -19.84
CA CYS A 146 0.06 -4.56 -19.13
C CYS A 146 1.00 -5.74 -18.76
N GLY A 147 0.73 -6.99 -19.15
CA GLY A 147 1.51 -8.17 -18.71
C GLY A 147 1.41 -9.38 -19.65
N TRP A 148 1.33 -9.17 -20.97
CA TRP A 148 1.33 -10.27 -21.95
C TRP A 148 2.71 -10.94 -22.12
N ASP A 149 3.82 -10.32 -21.71
CA ASP A 149 5.16 -10.74 -22.11
C ASP A 149 5.99 -11.57 -21.08
N ASP A 150 5.47 -11.90 -19.90
CA ASP A 150 6.29 -12.61 -18.88
C ASP A 150 5.82 -14.05 -18.56
N ARG A 151 4.88 -14.61 -19.34
CA ARG A 151 4.39 -16.00 -19.14
C ARG A 151 4.25 -16.85 -20.40
N GLU A 152 4.81 -16.45 -21.53
CA GLU A 152 5.03 -17.35 -22.68
C GLU A 152 6.49 -17.78 -22.77
N GLY A 153 6.93 -18.47 -21.71
CA GLY A 153 8.07 -19.37 -21.75
C GLY A 153 7.60 -20.70 -21.17
N ASP A 154 7.53 -21.72 -22.01
CA ASP A 154 7.19 -23.12 -21.67
C ASP A 154 5.73 -23.44 -21.32
N ALA A 155 4.89 -23.52 -22.37
CA ALA A 155 3.84 -24.54 -22.41
C ALA A 155 3.66 -25.02 -23.87
N GLU A 156 3.83 -26.32 -24.05
CA GLU A 156 3.86 -27.04 -25.31
C GLU A 156 2.66 -26.76 -26.23
N ARG A 157 2.95 -26.62 -27.53
CA ARG A 157 1.98 -26.80 -28.61
C ARG A 157 1.62 -28.28 -28.73
N PRO A 158 0.33 -28.64 -28.85
CA PRO A 158 -0.07 -29.77 -29.68
C PRO A 158 -0.02 -29.42 -31.17
#